data_AF-A0A383YWA8-F1
#
_entry.id   AF-A0A383YWA8-F1
#
_cell.length_a   1.000
_cell.length_b   1.000
_cell.length_c   1.000
_cell.angle_alpha   90.00
_cell.angle_beta   90.00
_cell.angle_gamma   90.00
#
_symmetry.space_group_name_H-M   'P 1'
#
loop_
_entity.id
_entity.type
_entity.pdbx_description
1 polymer ?
#
loop_
_entity_poly.entity_id
_entity_poly.type
_entity_poly.pdbx_seq_one_letter_code
_entity_poly.pdbx_strand_id
1 'polypeptide(L)'
;MLKKLKSAERLFLLIKKQLPFNVSSVSKGKILNEMQRLTNDDPESWLNAISIWKNLLELDAKKVKLSQKNANPLKRKVGENDIIAKKLKTEQMQEIQENKECQLEKQIEEETLEQGNFTTKRDKSQEELQNDVAEAVGTHNQNDLTFRVSCRCSGAIARTFTAQEVGRVIGIALTKQFGWKADLRNPNLEIFIHLSDIYSVVGIPVFRVPLASRAYIKTAGLRSTIAWAMASLAEIKAGAVVLDPMCGLGTILLEAAKEWPDVYYVGADVSDSQLLGACDNLKAAGLKDKIELLKVSVIELPLPSESVDIIISDIPFGKKFKLGKDIKHIIQEMERVLRVGGTIVLLLSEDHHRRLKGCEESSVPLNSKGSRTDKPGSTECLNPEEKAAISEPASSSLAASNQERLDRMPPFGSLVPVERYRVSLGKTDALIYKYRKLHSPGQ
;
A
#
# COMPACT_ATOMS: atom_id res chain seq x y z
N MET A 1 -16.82 1.26 12.84
CA MET A 1 -16.24 2.54 12.39
C MET A 1 -14.95 2.28 11.63
N LEU A 2 -13.97 1.59 12.23
CA LEU A 2 -12.64 1.33 11.63
C LEU A 2 -12.64 0.68 10.23
N LYS A 3 -13.55 -0.26 9.95
CA LYS A 3 -13.69 -0.89 8.60
C LYS A 3 -14.08 0.10 7.48
N LYS A 4 -14.52 1.31 7.81
CA LYS A 4 -14.87 2.36 6.84
C LYS A 4 -13.67 3.23 6.45
N LEU A 5 -12.51 3.09 7.09
CA LEU A 5 -11.32 3.86 6.74
C LEU A 5 -10.80 3.44 5.36
N LYS A 6 -10.81 4.40 4.41
CA LYS A 6 -10.47 4.15 3.02
C LYS A 6 -8.99 4.39 2.70
N SER A 7 -8.36 5.33 3.38
CA SER A 7 -6.94 5.67 3.24
C SER A 7 -6.00 4.76 4.04
N ALA A 8 -6.53 3.90 4.91
CA ALA A 8 -5.74 3.00 5.73
C ALA A 8 -5.51 1.66 5.03
N GLU A 9 -4.26 1.18 4.98
CA GLU A 9 -3.91 -0.13 4.40
C GLU A 9 -4.09 -1.26 5.43
N ARG A 10 -3.45 -1.14 6.58
CA ARG A 10 -3.62 -2.03 7.74
C ARG A 10 -3.66 -1.19 9.01
N LEU A 11 -4.50 -1.60 9.96
CA LEU A 11 -4.55 -1.01 11.29
C LEU A 11 -3.90 -1.98 12.29
N PHE A 12 -3.15 -1.42 13.21
CA PHE A 12 -2.48 -2.17 14.27
C PHE A 12 -2.86 -1.57 15.61
N LEU A 13 -3.16 -2.44 16.58
CA LEU A 13 -3.12 -2.09 17.98
C LEU A 13 -1.64 -2.04 18.39
N LEU A 14 -1.15 -0.84 18.66
CA LEU A 14 0.25 -0.62 19.00
C LEU A 14 0.54 -1.19 20.39
N ILE A 15 1.56 -2.05 20.49
CA ILE A 15 2.09 -2.52 21.77
C ILE A 15 3.29 -1.65 22.16
N LYS A 16 4.25 -1.50 21.24
CA LYS A 16 5.50 -0.80 21.52
C LYS A 16 6.00 -0.08 20.27
N LYS A 17 6.48 1.15 20.45
CA LYS A 17 7.22 1.93 19.45
C LYS A 17 8.50 2.44 20.10
N GLN A 18 9.63 2.20 19.47
CA GLN A 18 10.94 2.66 19.94
C GLN A 18 11.83 3.10 18.77
N LEU A 19 12.97 3.69 19.12
CA LEU A 19 14.03 4.06 18.19
C LEU A 19 14.59 2.82 17.45
N PRO A 20 15.18 3.01 16.26
CA PRO A 20 15.76 1.93 15.48
C PRO A 20 16.93 1.27 16.22
N PHE A 21 17.17 -0.02 15.97
CA PHE A 21 18.32 -0.74 16.53
C PHE A 21 19.62 -0.23 15.90
N ASN A 22 20.68 -0.11 16.72
CA ASN A 22 21.99 0.29 16.21
C ASN A 22 22.74 -0.92 15.63
N VAL A 23 22.77 -1.04 14.31
CA VAL A 23 23.34 -2.20 13.60
C VAL A 23 24.82 -2.03 13.28
N SER A 24 25.32 -0.79 13.19
CA SER A 24 26.68 -0.52 12.66
C SER A 24 27.79 -0.71 13.69
N SER A 25 27.49 -0.66 15.00
CA SER A 25 28.49 -0.69 16.07
C SER A 25 28.37 -1.87 17.03
N VAL A 26 27.46 -2.82 16.76
CA VAL A 26 27.04 -3.83 17.72
C VAL A 26 27.09 -5.23 17.10
N SER A 27 27.54 -6.23 17.87
CA SER A 27 27.56 -7.62 17.40
C SER A 27 26.15 -8.16 17.16
N LYS A 28 25.99 -9.07 16.18
CA LYS A 28 24.69 -9.71 15.87
C LYS A 28 23.99 -10.24 17.13
N GLY A 29 24.73 -10.88 18.04
CA GLY A 29 24.16 -11.44 19.27
C GLY A 29 23.58 -10.39 20.22
N LYS A 30 24.22 -9.23 20.35
CA LYS A 30 23.70 -8.12 21.16
C LYS A 30 22.40 -7.56 20.57
N ILE A 31 22.34 -7.40 19.24
CA ILE A 31 21.12 -6.94 18.56
C ILE A 31 19.97 -7.95 18.76
N LEU A 32 20.24 -9.25 18.66
CA LEU A 32 19.23 -10.28 18.93
C LEU A 32 18.73 -10.24 20.38
N ASN A 33 19.62 -9.95 21.34
CA ASN A 33 19.22 -9.77 22.73
C ASN A 33 18.32 -8.54 22.92
N GLU A 34 18.65 -7.41 22.27
CA GLU A 34 17.79 -6.23 22.26
C GLU A 34 16.43 -6.49 21.60
N MET A 35 16.38 -7.32 20.55
CA MET A 35 15.12 -7.77 19.95
C MET A 35 14.29 -8.58 20.95
N GLN A 36 14.88 -9.50 21.71
CA GLN A 36 14.18 -10.26 22.76
C GLN A 36 13.63 -9.35 23.87
N ARG A 37 14.31 -8.23 24.16
CA ARG A 37 13.82 -7.23 25.11
C ARG A 37 12.58 -6.46 24.64
N LEU A 38 12.24 -6.49 23.34
CA LEU A 38 10.95 -5.97 22.86
C LEU A 38 9.77 -6.67 23.53
N THR A 39 9.93 -7.95 23.85
CA THR A 39 8.93 -8.79 24.49
C THR A 39 9.09 -8.87 26.01
N ASN A 40 10.32 -8.96 26.50
CA ASN A 40 10.56 -9.31 27.91
C ASN A 40 10.44 -8.10 28.87
N ASP A 41 10.76 -6.90 28.42
CA ASP A 41 10.90 -5.74 29.31
C ASP A 41 9.58 -5.20 29.86
N ASP A 42 8.45 -5.47 29.19
CA ASP A 42 7.14 -4.89 29.55
C ASP A 42 5.97 -5.86 29.29
N PRO A 43 5.83 -6.94 30.09
CA PRO A 43 4.79 -7.94 29.87
C PRO A 43 3.37 -7.41 30.06
N GLU A 44 3.19 -6.37 30.88
CA GLU A 44 1.88 -5.78 31.19
C GLU A 44 1.27 -5.12 29.96
N SER A 45 2.05 -4.35 29.19
CA SER A 45 1.57 -3.76 27.93
C SER A 45 1.11 -4.81 26.92
N TRP A 46 1.76 -5.97 26.86
CA TRP A 46 1.34 -7.08 26.01
C TRP A 46 0.00 -7.66 26.45
N LEU A 47 -0.17 -7.94 27.74
CA LEU A 47 -1.40 -8.49 28.29
C LEU A 47 -2.57 -7.50 28.11
N ASN A 48 -2.35 -6.22 28.33
CA ASN A 48 -3.33 -5.17 28.10
C ASN A 48 -3.73 -5.10 26.61
N ALA A 49 -2.76 -5.05 25.70
CA ALA A 49 -3.04 -5.04 24.26
C ALA A 49 -3.84 -6.28 23.82
N ILE A 50 -3.54 -7.46 24.36
CA ILE A 50 -4.29 -8.68 24.05
C ILE A 50 -5.72 -8.61 24.59
N SER A 51 -5.92 -8.10 25.79
CA SER A 51 -7.25 -7.88 26.36
C SER A 51 -8.08 -6.96 25.48
N ILE A 52 -7.52 -5.82 25.07
CA ILE A 52 -8.17 -4.88 24.14
C ILE A 52 -8.47 -5.55 22.82
N TRP A 53 -7.52 -6.29 22.25
CA TRP A 53 -7.71 -6.99 20.97
C TRP A 53 -8.83 -8.06 21.05
N LYS A 54 -8.89 -8.85 22.13
CA LYS A 54 -9.98 -9.82 22.36
C LYS A 54 -11.34 -9.12 22.42
N ASN A 55 -11.43 -8.02 23.16
CA ASN A 55 -12.66 -7.23 23.25
C ASN A 55 -13.09 -6.70 21.87
N LEU A 56 -12.15 -6.24 21.04
CA LEU A 56 -12.44 -5.81 19.66
C LEU A 56 -13.00 -6.96 18.79
N LEU A 57 -12.46 -8.18 18.93
CA LEU A 57 -12.96 -9.35 18.21
C LEU A 57 -14.38 -9.75 18.63
N GLU A 58 -14.66 -9.75 19.94
CA GLU A 58 -16.00 -10.07 20.46
C GLU A 58 -17.06 -9.08 19.98
N LEU A 59 -16.71 -7.79 19.95
CA LEU A 59 -17.59 -6.74 19.44
C LEU A 59 -17.92 -6.95 17.95
N ASP A 60 -16.93 -7.34 17.14
CA ASP A 60 -17.16 -7.65 15.72
C ASP A 60 -18.07 -8.88 15.57
N ALA A 61 -17.84 -9.94 16.34
CA ALA A 61 -18.67 -11.15 16.32
C ALA A 61 -20.13 -10.87 16.74
N LYS A 62 -20.34 -10.09 17.81
CA LYS A 62 -21.68 -9.68 18.26
C LYS A 62 -22.39 -8.84 17.19
N LYS A 63 -21.67 -7.92 16.54
CA LYS A 63 -22.23 -7.08 15.48
C LYS A 63 -22.62 -7.87 14.23
N VAL A 64 -21.81 -8.84 13.83
CA VAL A 64 -22.14 -9.76 12.72
C VAL A 64 -23.42 -10.55 13.04
N LYS A 65 -23.52 -11.12 14.25
CA LYS A 65 -24.72 -11.84 14.70
C LYS A 65 -25.97 -10.95 14.72
N LEU A 66 -25.88 -9.70 15.20
CA LEU A 66 -26.96 -8.73 15.17
C LEU A 66 -27.40 -8.35 13.74
N SER A 67 -26.44 -8.18 12.81
CA SER A 67 -26.75 -7.89 11.40
C SER A 67 -27.42 -9.07 10.68
N GLN A 68 -27.11 -10.31 11.06
CA GLN A 68 -27.77 -11.51 10.55
C GLN A 68 -29.18 -11.71 11.14
N LYS A 69 -29.41 -11.27 12.38
CA LYS A 69 -30.72 -11.39 13.05
C LYS A 69 -31.75 -10.35 12.57
N ASN A 70 -31.29 -9.21 12.05
CA ASN A 70 -32.14 -8.15 11.51
C ASN A 70 -32.45 -8.30 10.01
N ALA A 71 -31.95 -9.35 9.35
CA ALA A 71 -32.36 -9.72 8.00
C ALA A 71 -33.53 -10.72 8.09
N ASN A 72 -34.76 -10.24 7.86
CA ASN A 72 -35.94 -11.11 7.82
C ASN A 72 -35.80 -12.21 6.74
N PRO A 73 -36.14 -13.48 7.04
CA PRO A 73 -35.99 -14.58 6.11
C PRO A 73 -37.19 -14.62 5.14
N LEU A 74 -37.12 -13.88 4.04
CA LEU A 74 -37.97 -14.15 2.88
C LEU A 74 -37.30 -15.25 2.05
N LYS A 75 -37.96 -16.42 2.03
CA LYS A 75 -37.60 -17.63 1.28
C LYS A 75 -36.90 -17.34 -0.05
N ARG A 76 -35.59 -17.61 -0.11
CA ARG A 76 -34.86 -17.91 -1.35
C ARG A 76 -33.92 -19.08 -1.10
N LYS A 77 -33.86 -19.95 -2.10
CA LYS A 77 -33.26 -21.29 -2.10
C LYS A 77 -31.83 -21.29 -1.58
N VAL A 78 -31.52 -22.35 -0.83
CA VAL A 78 -30.18 -22.80 -0.46
C VAL A 78 -29.31 -22.89 -1.72
N GLY A 79 -28.21 -22.13 -1.73
CA GLY A 79 -27.18 -22.19 -2.76
C GLY A 79 -26.29 -20.93 -2.75
N GLU A 80 -24.98 -21.15 -2.82
CA GLU A 80 -23.92 -20.18 -3.19
C GLU A 80 -23.13 -19.42 -2.10
N ASN A 81 -23.62 -19.21 -0.88
CA ASN A 81 -22.80 -18.47 0.12
C ASN A 81 -21.70 -19.30 0.81
N ASP A 82 -21.85 -20.63 0.92
CA ASP A 82 -20.81 -21.52 1.48
C ASP A 82 -19.70 -21.89 0.47
N ILE A 83 -19.91 -21.59 -0.81
CA ILE A 83 -18.95 -21.89 -1.88
C ILE A 83 -17.86 -20.82 -1.91
N ILE A 84 -18.16 -19.57 -1.56
CA ILE A 84 -17.19 -18.45 -1.56
C ILE A 84 -16.09 -18.66 -0.50
N ALA A 85 -16.44 -19.14 0.69
CA ALA A 85 -15.46 -19.40 1.76
C ALA A 85 -14.53 -20.59 1.46
N LYS A 86 -14.97 -21.55 0.63
CA LYS A 86 -14.12 -22.65 0.12
C LYS A 86 -13.30 -22.22 -1.09
N LYS A 87 -13.83 -21.38 -1.98
CA LYS A 87 -13.12 -20.88 -3.18
C LYS A 87 -11.96 -19.94 -2.84
N LEU A 88 -12.11 -19.12 -1.79
CA LEU A 88 -11.04 -18.30 -1.21
C LEU A 88 -9.89 -19.12 -0.57
N LYS A 89 -10.14 -20.39 -0.19
CA LYS A 89 -9.06 -21.31 0.24
C LYS A 89 -8.29 -21.90 -0.93
N THR A 90 -8.92 -22.05 -2.09
CA THR A 90 -8.29 -22.60 -3.31
C THR A 90 -7.45 -21.55 -4.04
N GLU A 91 -7.90 -20.29 -4.08
CA GLU A 91 -7.15 -19.18 -4.68
C GLU A 91 -5.86 -18.86 -3.89
N GLN A 92 -5.87 -19.04 -2.55
CA GLN A 92 -4.66 -18.95 -1.71
C GLN A 92 -3.60 -20.03 -2.01
N MET A 93 -3.97 -21.16 -2.62
CA MET A 93 -2.99 -22.17 -3.03
C MET A 93 -2.33 -21.84 -4.37
N GLN A 94 -3.02 -21.10 -5.26
CA GLN A 94 -2.48 -20.69 -6.56
C GLN A 94 -1.49 -19.52 -6.45
N GLU A 95 -1.74 -18.56 -5.57
CA GLU A 95 -0.83 -17.43 -5.34
C GLU A 95 0.49 -17.86 -4.66
N ILE A 96 0.48 -18.99 -3.94
CA ILE A 96 1.68 -19.63 -3.37
C ILE A 96 2.44 -20.46 -4.44
N GLN A 97 1.74 -20.95 -5.47
CA GLN A 97 2.31 -21.75 -6.56
C GLN A 97 3.04 -20.85 -7.59
N GLU A 98 2.46 -19.71 -7.98
CA GLU A 98 3.09 -18.76 -8.92
C GLU A 98 4.36 -18.12 -8.33
N ASN A 99 4.41 -17.96 -6.99
CA ASN A 99 5.61 -17.49 -6.29
C ASN A 99 6.72 -18.57 -6.19
N LYS A 100 6.39 -19.85 -6.43
CA LYS A 100 7.35 -20.96 -6.46
C LYS A 100 7.90 -21.21 -7.87
N GLU A 101 7.11 -21.03 -8.92
CA GLU A 101 7.59 -21.19 -10.31
C GLU A 101 8.65 -20.14 -10.67
N CYS A 102 8.57 -18.93 -10.13
CA CYS A 102 9.61 -17.91 -10.31
C CYS A 102 10.89 -18.14 -9.47
N GLN A 103 10.89 -19.11 -8.54
CA GLN A 103 12.05 -19.47 -7.71
C GLN A 103 12.76 -20.75 -8.19
N LEU A 104 12.10 -21.56 -9.02
CA LEU A 104 12.65 -22.84 -9.51
C LEU A 104 13.68 -22.67 -10.63
N GLU A 105 13.72 -21.52 -11.32
CA GLU A 105 14.73 -21.21 -12.36
C GLU A 105 16.10 -20.76 -11.78
N LYS A 106 16.30 -20.82 -10.45
CA LYS A 106 17.57 -20.44 -9.80
C LYS A 106 18.22 -21.53 -8.95
N GLN A 107 17.77 -22.78 -9.05
CA GLN A 107 18.32 -23.91 -8.29
C GLN A 107 18.58 -25.16 -9.15
N ILE A 108 18.97 -24.97 -10.40
CA ILE A 108 19.61 -26.02 -11.20
C ILE A 108 21.07 -25.61 -11.39
N GLU A 109 21.86 -25.76 -10.33
CA GLU A 109 23.33 -25.86 -10.32
C GLU A 109 23.74 -25.84 -8.85
N GLU A 110 23.59 -26.98 -8.17
CA GLU A 110 24.51 -27.48 -7.13
C GLU A 110 23.97 -28.81 -6.55
N GLU A 111 24.72 -29.86 -6.88
CA GLU A 111 24.97 -31.07 -6.08
C GLU A 111 23.90 -32.18 -5.98
N THR A 112 24.04 -33.06 -6.97
CA THR A 112 24.00 -34.54 -6.90
C THR A 112 24.87 -35.17 -5.79
N LEU A 113 24.45 -36.38 -5.35
CA LEU A 113 25.07 -37.37 -4.43
C LEU A 113 24.89 -37.07 -2.92
N GLU A 114 24.36 -37.94 -2.06
CA GLU A 114 24.54 -39.40 -1.94
C GLU A 114 23.27 -40.16 -1.46
N GLN A 115 23.26 -41.47 -1.77
CA GLN A 115 22.25 -42.48 -1.41
C GLN A 115 22.62 -43.30 -0.16
N GLY A 116 21.58 -43.83 0.51
CA GLY A 116 21.58 -45.09 1.28
C GLY A 116 21.61 -44.92 2.82
N ASN A 117 20.85 -45.63 3.66
CA ASN A 117 19.91 -46.74 3.50
C ASN A 117 19.01 -46.90 4.75
N PHE A 118 17.74 -47.24 4.49
CA PHE A 118 16.77 -48.11 5.18
C PHE A 118 16.83 -48.51 6.69
N THR A 119 15.63 -48.39 7.30
CA THR A 119 14.96 -49.21 8.35
C THR A 119 15.45 -49.26 9.81
N THR A 120 14.59 -48.86 10.76
CA THR A 120 13.74 -49.81 11.53
C THR A 120 12.70 -49.10 12.41
N LYS A 121 11.49 -49.67 12.47
CA LYS A 121 10.39 -49.32 13.38
C LYS A 121 10.73 -49.74 14.82
N ARG A 122 10.24 -49.00 15.81
CA ARG A 122 9.75 -49.59 17.07
C ARG A 122 8.77 -48.66 17.79
N ASP A 123 7.55 -49.17 17.97
CA ASP A 123 6.54 -48.71 18.90
C ASP A 123 7.02 -48.79 20.35
N LYS A 124 6.56 -47.85 21.21
CA LYS A 124 6.09 -48.15 22.57
C LYS A 124 5.04 -47.13 23.00
N SER A 125 3.87 -47.67 23.34
CA SER A 125 2.76 -47.06 24.05
C SER A 125 2.87 -47.31 25.57
N GLN A 126 2.03 -46.59 26.34
CA GLN A 126 1.57 -46.84 27.73
C GLN A 126 2.56 -46.43 28.86
N GLU A 127 2.18 -45.80 29.98
CA GLU A 127 0.86 -45.60 30.61
C GLU A 127 0.95 -44.73 31.91
N GLU A 128 -0.22 -44.35 32.48
CA GLU A 128 -0.54 -44.06 33.91
C GLU A 128 -0.06 -42.73 34.59
N LEU A 129 -0.75 -42.06 35.55
CA LEU A 129 -2.02 -42.15 36.31
C LEU A 129 -2.26 -40.74 36.96
N GLN A 130 -3.44 -40.09 36.83
CA GLN A 130 -4.53 -39.84 37.82
C GLN A 130 -4.40 -38.78 38.96
N ASN A 131 -5.57 -38.13 39.21
CA ASN A 131 -6.10 -37.38 40.39
C ASN A 131 -5.80 -35.85 40.48
N ASP A 132 -6.70 -34.92 40.85
CA ASP A 132 -8.12 -34.93 41.23
C ASP A 132 -8.73 -33.50 41.19
N VAL A 133 -10.05 -33.46 41.01
CA VAL A 133 -11.13 -32.46 41.27
C VAL A 133 -10.81 -31.05 41.83
N ALA A 134 -11.29 -29.99 41.13
CA ALA A 134 -11.97 -28.81 41.73
C ALA A 134 -12.72 -27.97 40.66
N GLU A 135 -13.97 -27.60 40.97
CA GLU A 135 -14.94 -26.90 40.13
C GLU A 135 -14.62 -25.42 39.84
N ALA A 136 -14.93 -25.05 38.59
CA ALA A 136 -15.61 -23.85 38.13
C ALA A 136 -15.56 -22.54 38.95
N VAL A 137 -14.59 -21.68 38.61
CA VAL A 137 -14.80 -20.22 38.49
C VAL A 137 -14.03 -19.75 37.25
N GLY A 138 -14.69 -19.02 36.36
CA GLY A 138 -14.19 -18.68 35.03
C GLY A 138 -12.88 -17.89 35.01
N THR A 139 -11.76 -18.60 34.87
CA THR A 139 -10.49 -18.08 34.36
C THR A 139 -10.34 -18.59 32.94
N HIS A 140 -10.61 -17.76 31.93
CA HIS A 140 -10.24 -18.08 30.56
C HIS A 140 -8.70 -18.22 30.48
N ASN A 141 -8.21 -19.45 30.51
CA ASN A 141 -6.80 -19.82 30.42
C ASN A 141 -6.13 -19.11 29.25
N GLN A 142 -5.21 -18.17 29.55
CA GLN A 142 -4.38 -17.51 28.54
C GLN A 142 -3.39 -18.48 27.87
N ASN A 143 -3.23 -19.70 28.41
CA ASN A 143 -2.28 -20.72 27.97
C ASN A 143 -2.65 -21.42 26.65
N ASP A 144 -3.89 -21.31 26.17
CA ASP A 144 -4.31 -21.96 24.92
C ASP A 144 -4.20 -21.06 23.67
N LEU A 145 -3.58 -19.89 23.80
CA LEU A 145 -3.48 -18.95 22.69
C LEU A 145 -2.43 -19.42 21.67
N THR A 146 -2.87 -19.62 20.42
CA THR A 146 -1.95 -19.86 19.30
C THR A 146 -1.58 -18.57 18.59
N PHE A 147 -0.31 -18.43 18.19
CA PHE A 147 0.17 -17.21 17.54
C PHE A 147 1.15 -17.45 16.39
N ARG A 148 1.27 -16.44 15.53
CA ARG A 148 2.40 -16.29 14.61
C ARG A 148 3.03 -14.92 14.75
N VAL A 149 4.32 -14.83 14.42
CA VAL A 149 5.02 -13.55 14.27
C VAL A 149 5.22 -13.26 12.80
N SER A 150 4.82 -12.07 12.37
CA SER A 150 5.02 -11.55 11.02
C SER A 150 5.94 -10.34 11.08
N CYS A 151 7.11 -10.47 10.48
CA CYS A 151 8.14 -9.42 10.53
C CYS A 151 8.30 -8.75 9.16
N ARG A 152 8.44 -7.43 9.19
CA ARG A 152 8.95 -6.63 8.08
C ARG A 152 10.24 -5.96 8.53
N CYS A 153 11.29 -6.16 7.76
CA CYS A 153 12.57 -5.50 7.98
C CYS A 153 12.87 -4.60 6.78
N SER A 154 13.40 -3.41 7.03
CA SER A 154 13.93 -2.50 6.01
C SER A 154 15.27 -1.92 6.48
N GLY A 155 16.01 -1.30 5.56
CA GLY A 155 17.22 -0.58 5.91
C GLY A 155 18.38 -1.47 6.39
N ALA A 156 19.13 -0.99 7.38
CA ALA A 156 20.29 -1.68 7.94
C ALA A 156 19.93 -3.06 8.52
N ILE A 157 18.79 -3.18 9.20
CA ILE A 157 18.35 -4.45 9.78
C ILE A 157 18.11 -5.50 8.69
N ALA A 158 17.47 -5.13 7.57
CA ALA A 158 17.21 -6.07 6.47
C ALA A 158 18.48 -6.56 5.76
N ARG A 159 19.60 -5.80 5.84
CA ARG A 159 20.90 -6.24 5.33
C ARG A 159 21.60 -7.24 6.26
N THR A 160 21.23 -7.27 7.54
CA THR A 160 21.92 -8.07 8.56
C THR A 160 21.12 -9.31 8.98
N PHE A 161 19.79 -9.20 8.97
CA PHE A 161 18.86 -10.25 9.40
C PHE A 161 17.75 -10.44 8.37
N THR A 162 17.36 -11.69 8.19
CA THR A 162 16.13 -12.04 7.48
C THR A 162 14.92 -11.80 8.39
N ALA A 163 13.77 -11.49 7.80
CA ALA A 163 12.52 -11.38 8.56
C ALA A 163 12.16 -12.67 9.30
N GLN A 164 12.55 -13.83 8.76
CA GLN A 164 12.32 -15.14 9.38
C GLN A 164 13.18 -15.33 10.64
N GLU A 165 14.46 -14.93 10.62
CA GLU A 165 15.32 -14.97 11.80
C GLU A 165 14.78 -14.09 12.93
N VAL A 166 14.37 -12.85 12.60
CA VAL A 166 13.75 -11.94 13.57
C VAL A 166 12.46 -12.56 14.12
N GLY A 167 11.59 -13.07 13.24
CA GLY A 167 10.34 -13.72 13.63
C GLY A 167 10.56 -14.91 14.58
N ARG A 168 11.58 -15.74 14.32
CA ARG A 168 11.94 -16.88 15.17
C ARG A 168 12.42 -16.43 16.55
N VAL A 169 13.30 -15.44 16.62
CA VAL A 169 13.86 -14.94 17.89
C VAL A 169 12.76 -14.37 18.78
N ILE A 170 11.86 -13.56 18.21
CA ILE A 170 10.73 -13.00 18.95
C ILE A 170 9.71 -14.09 19.30
N GLY A 171 9.45 -15.03 18.39
CA GLY A 171 8.55 -16.16 18.65
C GLY A 171 9.01 -17.00 19.85
N ILE A 172 10.31 -17.32 19.94
CA ILE A 172 10.88 -18.02 21.09
C ILE A 172 10.72 -17.20 22.38
N ALA A 173 10.94 -15.89 22.32
CA ALA A 173 10.77 -15.01 23.48
C ALA A 173 9.32 -14.97 23.96
N LEU A 174 8.34 -14.85 23.06
CA LEU A 174 6.92 -14.92 23.38
C LEU A 174 6.50 -16.26 24.00
N THR A 175 6.95 -17.38 23.43
CA THR A 175 6.67 -18.70 24.00
C THR A 175 7.25 -18.85 25.41
N LYS A 176 8.48 -18.36 25.64
CA LYS A 176 9.10 -18.40 26.98
C LYS A 176 8.39 -17.48 28.00
N GLN A 177 8.00 -16.29 27.58
CA GLN A 177 7.44 -15.26 28.46
C GLN A 177 5.98 -15.55 28.83
N PHE A 178 5.17 -16.01 27.87
CA PHE A 178 3.72 -16.13 28.04
C PHE A 178 3.20 -17.56 27.91
N GLY A 179 4.04 -18.54 27.57
CA GLY A 179 3.62 -19.93 27.38
C GLY A 179 2.78 -20.19 26.12
N TRP A 180 2.63 -19.21 25.22
CA TRP A 180 1.82 -19.37 24.00
C TRP A 180 2.42 -20.34 23.01
N LYS A 181 1.55 -21.00 22.24
CA LYS A 181 1.93 -22.00 21.24
C LYS A 181 2.04 -21.36 19.85
N ALA A 182 3.17 -21.58 19.17
CA ALA A 182 3.31 -21.11 17.79
C ALA A 182 2.44 -21.96 16.82
N ASP A 183 1.63 -21.30 16.00
CA ASP A 183 0.92 -21.87 14.85
C ASP A 183 1.11 -20.95 13.64
N LEU A 184 1.91 -21.38 12.67
CA LEU A 184 2.22 -20.57 11.49
C LEU A 184 1.12 -20.63 10.41
N ARG A 185 0.22 -21.62 10.48
CA ARG A 185 -0.79 -21.87 9.44
C ARG A 185 -2.15 -21.29 9.82
N ASN A 186 -2.62 -21.52 11.03
CA ASN A 186 -3.94 -21.06 11.48
C ASN A 186 -3.91 -20.45 12.89
N PRO A 187 -3.12 -19.38 13.10
CA PRO A 187 -3.03 -18.74 14.40
C PRO A 187 -4.33 -18.05 14.81
N ASN A 188 -4.60 -18.04 16.11
CA ASN A 188 -5.60 -17.16 16.69
C ASN A 188 -5.12 -15.70 16.67
N LEU A 189 -3.84 -15.47 16.97
CA LEU A 189 -3.22 -14.15 17.08
C LEU A 189 -2.06 -13.96 16.09
N GLU A 190 -2.05 -12.85 15.35
CA GLU A 190 -0.88 -12.40 14.60
C GLU A 190 -0.20 -11.28 15.37
N ILE A 191 1.10 -11.41 15.60
CA ILE A 191 1.94 -10.31 16.08
C ILE A 191 2.71 -9.78 14.89
N PHE A 192 2.61 -8.48 14.65
CA PHE A 192 3.33 -7.81 13.57
C PHE A 192 4.46 -6.95 14.12
N ILE A 193 5.63 -7.06 13.49
CA ILE A 193 6.83 -6.35 13.87
C ILE A 193 7.39 -5.66 12.63
N HIS A 194 7.60 -4.35 12.72
CA HIS A 194 8.26 -3.58 11.68
C HIS A 194 9.55 -2.97 12.24
N LEU A 195 10.68 -3.41 11.69
CA LEU A 195 12.00 -2.89 12.00
C LEU A 195 12.53 -2.10 10.80
N SER A 196 12.86 -0.84 11.02
CA SER A 196 13.36 0.07 9.99
C SER A 196 14.47 0.95 10.54
N ASP A 197 15.08 1.76 9.67
CA ASP A 197 16.08 2.76 10.06
C ASP A 197 15.47 3.98 10.78
N ILE A 198 14.13 4.07 10.85
CA ILE A 198 13.42 5.22 11.46
C ILE A 198 12.83 4.84 12.82
N TYR A 199 12.25 3.63 12.92
CA TYR A 199 11.63 3.13 14.14
C TYR A 199 11.53 1.61 14.14
N SER A 200 11.37 1.06 15.34
CA SER A 200 10.96 -0.31 15.59
C SER A 200 9.56 -0.31 16.21
N VAL A 201 8.63 -1.03 15.62
CA VAL A 201 7.23 -1.08 16.05
C VAL A 201 6.79 -2.53 16.20
N VAL A 202 6.06 -2.79 17.30
CA VAL A 202 5.39 -4.06 17.58
C VAL A 202 3.91 -3.79 17.81
N GLY A 203 3.05 -4.59 17.20
CA GLY A 203 1.61 -4.46 17.38
C GLY A 203 0.83 -5.67 16.90
N ILE A 204 -0.47 -5.63 17.15
CA ILE A 204 -1.42 -6.67 16.74
C ILE A 204 -2.26 -6.13 15.58
N PRO A 205 -2.28 -6.75 14.39
CA PRO A 205 -3.19 -6.35 13.32
C PRO A 205 -4.64 -6.44 13.82
N VAL A 206 -5.38 -5.33 13.71
CA VAL A 206 -6.79 -5.27 14.14
C VAL A 206 -7.66 -6.18 13.26
N PHE A 207 -7.30 -6.32 11.99
CA PHE A 207 -8.00 -7.14 11.02
C PHE A 207 -7.07 -8.19 10.42
N ARG A 208 -7.60 -9.40 10.19
CA ARG A 208 -6.89 -10.48 9.50
C ARG A 208 -6.57 -10.12 8.05
N VAL A 209 -7.53 -9.53 7.35
CA VAL A 209 -7.38 -9.06 5.97
C VAL A 209 -7.11 -7.54 5.99
N PRO A 210 -6.13 -7.04 5.21
CA PRO A 210 -5.89 -5.60 5.08
C PRO A 210 -7.14 -4.82 4.68
N LEU A 211 -7.31 -3.60 5.17
CA LEU A 211 -8.41 -2.72 4.77
C LEU A 211 -8.34 -2.33 3.30
N ALA A 212 -7.13 -2.24 2.73
CA ALA A 212 -6.93 -1.99 1.31
C ALA A 212 -7.51 -3.11 0.42
N SER A 213 -7.69 -4.33 0.95
CA SER A 213 -8.35 -5.41 0.22
C SER A 213 -9.86 -5.17 0.23
N ARG A 214 -10.38 -4.68 -0.89
CA ARG A 214 -11.80 -4.40 -1.05
C ARG A 214 -12.50 -5.67 -1.53
N ALA A 215 -13.47 -6.16 -0.76
CA ALA A 215 -14.24 -7.36 -1.12
C ALA A 215 -15.00 -7.24 -2.46
N TYR A 216 -15.21 -6.01 -2.95
CA TYR A 216 -15.87 -5.73 -4.22
C TYR A 216 -14.91 -5.59 -5.41
N ILE A 217 -13.59 -5.75 -5.20
CA ILE A 217 -12.59 -5.78 -6.28
C ILE A 217 -12.12 -7.23 -6.40
N LYS A 218 -12.35 -7.83 -7.56
CA LYS A 218 -12.02 -9.24 -7.85
C LYS A 218 -10.59 -9.37 -8.35
N THR A 219 -10.19 -8.50 -9.28
CA THR A 219 -8.86 -8.48 -9.87
C THR A 219 -8.15 -7.20 -9.45
N ALA A 220 -7.03 -7.34 -8.74
CA ALA A 220 -6.30 -6.21 -8.18
C ALA A 220 -5.60 -5.38 -9.28
N GLY A 221 -5.87 -4.07 -9.31
CA GLY A 221 -5.12 -3.08 -10.08
C GLY A 221 -4.28 -2.19 -9.18
N LEU A 222 -4.37 -0.87 -9.39
CA LEU A 222 -3.79 0.11 -8.47
C LEU A 222 -4.31 -0.14 -7.03
N ARG A 223 -3.46 0.04 -6.02
CA ARG A 223 -3.89 -0.12 -4.62
C ARG A 223 -5.09 0.80 -4.32
N SER A 224 -6.16 0.24 -3.77
CA SER A 224 -7.41 0.97 -3.50
C SER A 224 -7.23 2.18 -2.58
N THR A 225 -6.24 2.15 -1.67
CA THR A 225 -5.90 3.30 -0.83
C THR A 225 -5.36 4.48 -1.64
N ILE A 226 -4.53 4.20 -2.65
CA ILE A 226 -3.97 5.21 -3.56
C ILE A 226 -5.05 5.72 -4.52
N ALA A 227 -5.81 4.80 -5.12
CA ALA A 227 -6.95 5.12 -5.97
C ALA A 227 -7.97 6.05 -5.28
N TRP A 228 -8.35 5.73 -4.04
CA TRP A 228 -9.24 6.56 -3.24
C TRP A 228 -8.62 7.92 -2.88
N ALA A 229 -7.32 7.96 -2.56
CA ALA A 229 -6.62 9.22 -2.29
C ALA A 229 -6.60 10.14 -3.52
N MET A 230 -6.30 9.61 -4.70
CA MET A 230 -6.36 10.35 -5.96
C MET A 230 -7.77 10.90 -6.23
N ALA A 231 -8.80 10.06 -6.08
CA ALA A 231 -10.20 10.47 -6.23
C ALA A 231 -10.60 11.58 -5.25
N SER A 232 -10.14 11.50 -4.00
CA SER A 232 -10.40 12.51 -2.96
C SER A 232 -9.75 13.86 -3.27
N LEU A 233 -8.53 13.85 -3.83
CA LEU A 233 -7.81 15.07 -4.22
C LEU A 233 -8.44 15.78 -5.42
N ALA A 234 -9.26 15.08 -6.21
CA ALA A 234 -9.89 15.61 -7.40
C ALA A 234 -11.12 16.50 -7.12
N GLU A 235 -11.57 16.61 -5.86
CA GLU A 235 -12.68 17.48 -5.46
C GLU A 235 -13.97 17.24 -6.26
N ILE A 236 -14.33 15.96 -6.44
CA ILE A 236 -15.48 15.53 -7.25
C ILE A 236 -16.78 16.11 -6.71
N LYS A 237 -17.56 16.73 -7.60
CA LYS A 237 -18.88 17.31 -7.32
C LYS A 237 -19.98 16.47 -7.95
N ALA A 238 -21.17 16.49 -7.34
CA ALA A 238 -22.35 15.84 -7.92
C ALA A 238 -22.65 16.42 -9.33
N GLY A 239 -23.03 15.56 -10.25
CA GLY A 239 -23.29 15.87 -11.65
C GLY A 239 -22.04 16.02 -12.52
N ALA A 240 -20.83 15.91 -11.97
CA ALA A 240 -19.60 16.01 -12.75
C ALA A 240 -19.41 14.83 -13.70
N VAL A 241 -18.64 15.06 -14.76
CA VAL A 241 -18.11 14.03 -15.66
C VAL A 241 -16.65 13.77 -15.30
N VAL A 242 -16.34 12.54 -14.89
CA VAL A 242 -15.01 12.08 -14.49
C VAL A 242 -14.50 11.08 -15.53
N LEU A 243 -13.28 11.32 -16.03
CA LEU A 243 -12.61 10.46 -17.00
C LEU A 243 -11.33 9.86 -16.40
N ASP A 244 -11.14 8.55 -16.59
CA ASP A 244 -9.83 7.91 -16.51
C ASP A 244 -9.46 7.36 -17.90
N PRO A 245 -8.60 8.05 -18.68
CA PRO A 245 -8.34 7.69 -20.06
C PRO A 245 -7.36 6.52 -20.22
N MET A 246 -6.83 5.98 -19.12
CA MET A 246 -5.99 4.79 -19.05
C MET A 246 -6.37 3.95 -17.83
N CYS A 247 -7.65 3.56 -17.79
CA CYS A 247 -8.30 3.06 -16.59
C CYS A 247 -7.82 1.68 -16.13
N GLY A 248 -7.12 0.92 -16.98
CA GLY A 248 -6.64 -0.43 -16.65
C GLY A 248 -7.80 -1.31 -16.17
N LEU A 249 -7.66 -1.83 -14.94
CA LEU A 249 -8.69 -2.64 -14.25
C LEU A 249 -9.80 -1.81 -13.57
N GLY A 250 -9.88 -0.51 -13.83
CA GLY A 250 -10.94 0.40 -13.39
C GLY A 250 -10.92 0.76 -11.90
N THR A 251 -9.81 0.51 -11.19
CA THR A 251 -9.78 0.64 -9.71
C THR A 251 -9.99 2.08 -9.22
N ILE A 252 -9.48 3.08 -9.94
CA ILE A 252 -9.70 4.50 -9.62
C ILE A 252 -11.18 4.85 -9.71
N LEU A 253 -11.81 4.56 -10.84
CA LEU A 253 -13.23 4.83 -11.06
C LEU A 253 -14.13 4.06 -10.09
N LEU A 254 -13.78 2.80 -9.76
CA LEU A 254 -14.49 2.00 -8.77
C LEU A 254 -14.48 2.62 -7.37
N GLU A 255 -13.31 3.05 -6.87
CA GLU A 255 -13.24 3.71 -5.58
C GLU A 255 -13.98 5.05 -5.61
N ALA A 256 -13.86 5.82 -6.70
CA ALA A 256 -14.56 7.09 -6.87
C ALA A 256 -16.09 6.90 -6.89
N ALA A 257 -16.62 6.02 -7.73
CA ALA A 257 -18.06 5.80 -7.86
C ALA A 257 -18.72 5.22 -6.60
N LYS A 258 -17.96 4.52 -5.75
CA LYS A 258 -18.44 4.10 -4.43
C LYS A 258 -18.58 5.25 -3.43
N GLU A 259 -17.77 6.29 -3.57
CA GLU A 259 -17.75 7.44 -2.65
C GLU A 259 -18.64 8.59 -3.15
N TRP A 260 -18.67 8.84 -4.46
CA TRP A 260 -19.49 9.86 -5.11
C TRP A 260 -20.44 9.23 -6.14
N PRO A 261 -21.61 8.70 -5.72
CA PRO A 261 -22.50 7.92 -6.60
C PRO A 261 -23.30 8.73 -7.63
N ASP A 262 -23.39 10.05 -7.44
CA ASP A 262 -24.16 10.99 -8.27
C ASP A 262 -23.27 11.70 -9.30
N VAL A 263 -22.42 10.93 -9.98
CA VAL A 263 -21.37 11.39 -10.90
C VAL A 263 -21.36 10.47 -12.12
N TYR A 264 -20.99 11.00 -13.27
CA TYR A 264 -20.81 10.24 -14.51
C TYR A 264 -19.36 9.84 -14.67
N TYR A 265 -19.09 8.55 -14.81
CA TYR A 265 -17.74 8.01 -14.90
C TYR A 265 -17.49 7.36 -16.25
N VAL A 266 -16.38 7.72 -16.88
CA VAL A 266 -15.92 7.14 -18.14
C VAL A 266 -14.49 6.63 -17.94
N GLY A 267 -14.27 5.36 -18.27
CA GLY A 267 -12.94 4.75 -18.34
C GLY A 267 -12.58 4.43 -19.77
N ALA A 268 -11.36 4.74 -20.19
CA ALA A 268 -10.83 4.29 -21.47
C ALA A 268 -9.54 3.50 -21.28
N ASP A 269 -9.32 2.51 -22.12
CA ASP A 269 -8.03 1.81 -22.21
C ASP A 269 -7.87 1.18 -23.60
N VAL A 270 -6.63 1.05 -24.07
CA VAL A 270 -6.32 0.41 -25.36
C VAL A 270 -6.41 -1.12 -25.28
N SER A 271 -6.26 -1.68 -24.08
CA SER A 271 -6.11 -3.11 -23.87
C SER A 271 -7.44 -3.79 -23.59
N ASP A 272 -7.81 -4.75 -24.45
CA ASP A 272 -9.00 -5.60 -24.25
C ASP A 272 -8.96 -6.35 -22.92
N SER A 273 -7.79 -6.86 -22.52
CA SER A 273 -7.65 -7.65 -21.30
C SER A 273 -7.84 -6.78 -20.05
N GLN A 274 -7.38 -5.52 -20.08
CA GLN A 274 -7.61 -4.56 -19.01
C GLN A 274 -9.10 -4.22 -18.90
N LEU A 275 -9.75 -3.87 -20.01
CA LEU A 275 -11.18 -3.54 -20.03
C LEU A 275 -12.07 -4.72 -19.63
N LEU A 276 -11.70 -5.95 -20.02
CA LEU A 276 -12.41 -7.14 -19.58
C LEU A 276 -12.29 -7.33 -18.06
N GLY A 277 -11.09 -7.15 -17.50
CA GLY A 277 -10.86 -7.20 -16.06
C GLY A 277 -11.59 -6.07 -15.30
N ALA A 278 -11.62 -4.86 -15.87
CA ALA A 278 -12.40 -3.75 -15.35
C ALA A 278 -13.89 -4.08 -15.33
N CYS A 279 -14.44 -4.60 -16.43
CA CYS A 279 -15.84 -5.02 -16.53
C CYS A 279 -16.20 -6.07 -15.46
N ASP A 280 -15.31 -7.03 -15.19
CA ASP A 280 -15.49 -8.01 -14.12
C ASP A 280 -15.49 -7.37 -12.73
N ASN A 281 -14.59 -6.42 -12.47
CA ASN A 281 -14.60 -5.67 -11.22
C ASN A 281 -15.86 -4.80 -11.07
N LEU A 282 -16.31 -4.14 -12.13
CA LEU A 282 -17.55 -3.35 -12.15
C LEU A 282 -18.78 -4.21 -11.81
N LYS A 283 -18.86 -5.41 -12.39
CA LYS A 283 -19.93 -6.38 -12.07
C LYS A 283 -19.86 -6.80 -10.60
N ALA A 284 -18.67 -7.18 -10.11
CA ALA A 284 -18.49 -7.58 -8.71
C ALA A 284 -18.84 -6.47 -7.72
N ALA A 285 -18.61 -5.21 -8.09
CA ALA A 285 -18.95 -4.05 -7.29
C ALA A 285 -20.40 -3.55 -7.44
N GLY A 286 -21.17 -4.09 -8.39
CA GLY A 286 -22.51 -3.59 -8.72
C GLY A 286 -22.50 -2.18 -9.31
N LEU A 287 -21.49 -1.84 -10.10
CA LEU A 287 -21.26 -0.50 -10.67
C LEU A 287 -21.25 -0.50 -12.22
N LYS A 288 -21.68 -1.59 -12.86
CA LYS A 288 -21.70 -1.73 -14.32
C LYS A 288 -22.52 -0.62 -15.01
N ASP A 289 -23.62 -0.19 -14.39
CA ASP A 289 -24.51 0.83 -14.96
C ASP A 289 -24.08 2.27 -14.59
N LYS A 290 -22.97 2.42 -13.86
CA LYS A 290 -22.46 3.70 -13.35
C LYS A 290 -21.17 4.15 -14.03
N ILE A 291 -20.43 3.22 -14.62
CA ILE A 291 -19.12 3.47 -15.23
C ILE A 291 -19.17 2.95 -16.67
N GLU A 292 -19.01 3.86 -17.63
CA GLU A 292 -18.89 3.52 -19.05
C GLU A 292 -17.43 3.17 -19.39
N LEU A 293 -17.22 2.13 -20.18
CA LEU A 293 -15.87 1.69 -20.58
C LEU A 293 -15.71 1.79 -22.10
N LEU A 294 -14.65 2.45 -22.55
CA LEU A 294 -14.34 2.71 -23.95
C LEU A 294 -13.00 2.06 -24.35
N LYS A 295 -12.99 1.33 -25.46
CA LYS A 295 -11.76 0.81 -26.05
C LYS A 295 -11.17 1.83 -27.02
N VAL A 296 -10.34 2.73 -26.51
CA VAL A 296 -9.73 3.82 -27.28
C VAL A 296 -8.35 4.18 -26.72
N SER A 297 -7.55 4.87 -27.54
CA SER A 297 -6.26 5.39 -27.11
C SER A 297 -6.40 6.76 -26.47
N VAL A 298 -5.66 6.98 -25.38
CA VAL A 298 -5.61 8.28 -24.70
C VAL A 298 -5.07 9.41 -25.58
N ILE A 299 -4.36 9.11 -26.67
CA ILE A 299 -3.83 10.14 -27.59
C ILE A 299 -4.90 10.67 -28.56
N GLU A 300 -6.05 9.99 -28.68
CA GLU A 300 -7.15 10.37 -29.57
C GLU A 300 -8.47 9.91 -28.93
N LEU A 301 -8.95 10.71 -27.97
CA LEU A 301 -10.20 10.43 -27.27
C LEU A 301 -11.38 10.86 -28.13
N PRO A 302 -12.42 10.01 -28.31
CA PRO A 302 -13.63 10.35 -29.07
C PRO A 302 -14.58 11.25 -28.26
N LEU A 303 -14.03 12.22 -27.55
CA LEU A 303 -14.74 13.16 -26.70
C LEU A 303 -14.55 14.59 -27.25
N PRO A 304 -15.60 15.43 -27.25
CA PRO A 304 -15.46 16.83 -27.62
C PRO A 304 -14.47 17.55 -26.72
N SER A 305 -13.88 18.63 -27.22
CA SER A 305 -13.09 19.52 -26.38
C SER A 305 -13.97 20.06 -25.25
N GLU A 306 -13.39 20.23 -24.06
CA GLU A 306 -14.09 20.78 -22.89
C GLU A 306 -15.40 20.06 -22.54
N SER A 307 -15.40 18.73 -22.60
CA SER A 307 -16.55 17.87 -22.28
C SER A 307 -16.46 17.21 -20.90
N VAL A 308 -15.30 17.23 -20.26
CA VAL A 308 -15.03 16.54 -18.99
C VAL A 308 -14.67 17.54 -17.89
N ASP A 309 -15.20 17.36 -16.69
CA ASP A 309 -14.91 18.23 -15.55
C ASP A 309 -13.63 17.81 -14.81
N ILE A 310 -13.36 16.50 -14.74
CA ILE A 310 -12.29 15.91 -13.93
C ILE A 310 -11.61 14.76 -14.67
N ILE A 311 -10.28 14.73 -14.66
CA ILE A 311 -9.48 13.59 -15.13
C ILE A 311 -8.69 13.01 -13.97
N ILE A 312 -8.75 11.70 -13.77
CA ILE A 312 -7.99 11.00 -12.72
C ILE A 312 -7.37 9.77 -13.34
N SER A 313 -6.04 9.64 -13.32
CA SER A 313 -5.39 8.53 -14.04
C SER A 313 -4.05 8.11 -13.45
N ASP A 314 -3.80 6.80 -13.49
CA ASP A 314 -2.48 6.22 -13.22
C ASP A 314 -1.73 6.01 -14.53
N ILE A 315 -0.81 6.94 -14.84
CA ILE A 315 -0.10 6.91 -16.12
C ILE A 315 0.90 5.74 -16.10
N PRO A 316 0.80 4.73 -16.98
CA PRO A 316 1.59 3.51 -16.88
C PRO A 316 3.11 3.77 -16.94
N PHE A 317 3.85 3.17 -16.00
CA PHE A 317 5.31 3.35 -15.85
C PHE A 317 6.13 2.16 -16.36
N GLY A 318 7.41 2.43 -16.68
CA GLY A 318 8.48 1.43 -16.73
C GLY A 318 8.87 0.95 -18.13
N LYS A 319 9.94 0.14 -18.19
CA LYS A 319 10.62 -0.29 -19.44
C LYS A 319 9.71 -0.99 -20.47
N LYS A 320 8.57 -1.53 -20.03
CA LYS A 320 7.58 -2.19 -20.89
C LYS A 320 6.71 -1.19 -21.67
N PHE A 321 6.55 0.03 -21.17
CA PHE A 321 5.77 1.09 -21.81
C PHE A 321 6.71 2.15 -22.39
N LYS A 322 6.83 2.18 -23.72
CA LYS A 322 7.68 3.14 -24.44
C LYS A 322 7.02 4.53 -24.55
N LEU A 323 6.42 5.03 -23.46
CA LEU A 323 5.62 6.27 -23.45
C LEU A 323 6.46 7.57 -23.49
N GLY A 324 7.77 7.48 -23.74
CA GLY A 324 8.71 8.58 -23.53
C GLY A 324 8.52 9.77 -24.45
N LYS A 325 8.02 9.58 -25.67
CA LYS A 325 7.67 10.66 -26.60
C LYS A 325 6.20 11.08 -26.51
N ASP A 326 5.35 10.20 -25.97
CA ASP A 326 3.89 10.34 -26.05
C ASP A 326 3.28 11.04 -24.85
N ILE A 327 4.00 11.19 -23.73
CA ILE A 327 3.47 11.84 -22.52
C ILE A 327 2.97 13.27 -22.78
N LYS A 328 3.62 14.01 -23.68
CA LYS A 328 3.20 15.36 -24.08
C LYS A 328 1.85 15.31 -24.79
N HIS A 329 1.71 14.43 -25.78
CA HIS A 329 0.47 14.26 -26.53
C HIS A 329 -0.67 13.78 -25.63
N ILE A 330 -0.37 12.90 -24.67
CA ILE A 330 -1.33 12.43 -23.66
C ILE A 330 -1.86 13.60 -22.83
N ILE A 331 -0.97 14.44 -22.30
CA ILE A 331 -1.41 15.58 -21.48
C ILE A 331 -2.13 16.63 -22.34
N GLN A 332 -1.70 16.87 -23.59
CA GLN A 332 -2.41 17.75 -24.51
C GLN A 332 -3.83 17.26 -24.80
N GLU A 333 -4.00 15.96 -25.00
CA GLU A 333 -5.32 15.38 -25.26
C GLU A 333 -6.21 15.40 -24.01
N MET A 334 -5.63 15.16 -22.83
CA MET A 334 -6.32 15.39 -21.55
C MET A 334 -6.73 16.86 -21.37
N GLU A 335 -5.83 17.81 -21.66
CA GLU A 335 -6.13 19.24 -21.59
C GLU A 335 -7.25 19.65 -22.58
N ARG A 336 -7.25 19.06 -23.78
CA ARG A 336 -8.26 19.33 -24.82
C ARG A 336 -9.66 18.98 -24.32
N VAL A 337 -9.85 17.78 -23.78
CA VAL A 337 -11.17 17.31 -23.32
C VAL A 337 -11.59 17.91 -21.98
N LEU A 338 -10.65 18.38 -21.17
CA LEU A 338 -10.94 19.00 -19.87
C LEU A 338 -11.55 20.41 -20.03
N ARG A 339 -12.61 20.70 -19.30
CA ARG A 339 -13.22 22.03 -19.22
C ARG A 339 -12.30 23.05 -18.56
N VAL A 340 -12.44 24.33 -18.93
CA VAL A 340 -11.82 25.42 -18.17
C VAL A 340 -12.31 25.39 -16.72
N GLY A 341 -11.38 25.49 -15.77
CA GLY A 341 -11.64 25.30 -14.34
C GLY A 341 -11.66 23.84 -13.89
N GLY A 342 -11.62 22.88 -14.82
CA GLY A 342 -11.53 21.45 -14.56
C GLY A 342 -10.20 21.05 -13.91
N THR A 343 -10.20 19.86 -13.30
CA THR A 343 -9.10 19.36 -12.46
C THR A 343 -8.53 18.06 -13.04
N ILE A 344 -7.20 17.93 -13.06
CA ILE A 344 -6.51 16.67 -13.38
C ILE A 344 -5.76 16.18 -12.15
N VAL A 345 -5.91 14.90 -11.80
CA VAL A 345 -5.10 14.21 -10.80
C VAL A 345 -4.37 13.04 -11.44
N LEU A 346 -3.04 13.13 -11.54
CA LEU A 346 -2.21 12.11 -12.17
C LEU A 346 -1.30 11.45 -11.14
N LEU A 347 -1.22 10.12 -11.17
CA LEU A 347 -0.10 9.40 -10.57
C LEU A 347 1.01 9.37 -11.62
N LEU A 348 2.20 9.85 -11.24
CA LEU A 348 3.39 9.90 -12.09
C LEU A 348 4.62 9.32 -11.37
N SER A 349 5.53 8.71 -12.13
CA SER A 349 6.85 8.34 -11.65
C SER A 349 7.78 9.55 -11.72
N GLU A 350 8.88 9.49 -10.97
CA GLU A 350 9.93 10.52 -11.03
C GLU A 350 10.49 10.70 -12.46
N ASP A 351 10.55 9.61 -13.23
CA ASP A 351 11.02 9.64 -14.63
C ASP A 351 10.07 10.40 -15.54
N HIS A 352 8.75 10.23 -15.36
CA HIS A 352 7.75 10.97 -16.12
C HIS A 352 7.80 12.45 -15.79
N HIS A 353 7.92 12.79 -14.50
CA HIS A 353 8.10 14.17 -14.07
C HIS A 353 9.33 14.84 -14.70
N ARG A 354 10.48 14.15 -14.71
CA ARG A 354 11.69 14.67 -15.35
C ARG A 354 11.50 14.92 -16.85
N ARG A 355 10.78 14.04 -17.56
CA ARG A 355 10.48 14.22 -18.99
C ARG A 355 9.52 15.38 -19.26
N LEU A 356 8.56 15.60 -18.36
CA LEU A 356 7.69 16.79 -18.44
C LEU A 356 8.50 18.09 -18.31
N LYS A 357 9.52 18.11 -17.45
CA LYS A 357 10.41 19.28 -17.30
C LYS A 357 11.43 19.43 -18.43
N GLY A 358 12.09 18.35 -18.85
CA GLY A 358 13.24 18.40 -19.76
C GLY A 358 12.92 18.75 -21.21
N CYS A 359 11.66 18.67 -21.64
CA CYS A 359 11.28 18.99 -23.02
C CYS A 359 10.97 20.48 -23.27
N GLU A 360 10.85 21.32 -22.23
CA GLU A 360 10.66 22.78 -22.40
C GLU A 360 11.99 23.51 -22.68
N GLU A 361 13.11 22.99 -22.19
CA GLU A 361 14.44 23.59 -22.43
C GLU A 361 14.93 23.41 -23.88
N SER A 362 14.30 22.53 -24.67
CA SER A 362 14.66 22.29 -26.08
C SER A 362 14.03 23.25 -27.10
N SER A 363 13.18 24.18 -26.67
CA SER A 363 12.48 25.14 -27.57
C SER A 363 13.08 26.54 -27.65
N VAL A 364 14.28 26.78 -27.11
CA VAL A 364 14.99 28.07 -27.29
C VAL A 364 16.09 27.91 -28.34
N PRO A 365 16.05 28.62 -29.48
CA PRO A 365 17.17 28.62 -30.41
C PRO A 365 18.32 29.40 -29.79
N LEU A 366 19.41 28.71 -29.43
CA LEU A 366 20.67 29.37 -29.10
C LEU A 366 21.27 29.96 -30.39
N ASN A 367 20.93 31.21 -30.67
CA ASN A 367 21.68 32.06 -31.58
C ASN A 367 22.43 33.11 -30.77
N SER A 368 23.73 32.90 -30.57
CA SER A 368 24.74 33.95 -30.77
C SER A 368 26.14 33.42 -30.53
N LYS A 369 26.98 33.63 -31.54
CA LYS A 369 28.44 33.50 -31.52
C LYS A 369 29.06 34.24 -30.34
N GLY A 370 30.09 33.66 -29.75
CA GLY A 370 30.98 34.33 -28.80
C GLY A 370 32.29 33.56 -28.65
N SER A 371 33.33 34.10 -29.27
CA SER A 371 34.74 33.70 -29.29
C SER A 371 35.31 32.99 -28.04
N ARG A 372 36.14 31.97 -28.29
CA ARG A 372 37.16 31.43 -27.38
C ARG A 372 38.17 32.52 -26.97
N THR A 373 38.65 32.47 -25.72
CA THR A 373 40.08 32.44 -25.35
C THR A 373 40.26 32.02 -23.89
N ASP A 374 40.84 30.83 -23.75
CA ASP A 374 41.80 30.29 -22.78
C ASP A 374 42.05 30.87 -21.36
N LYS A 375 41.89 29.94 -20.40
CA LYS A 375 42.84 29.49 -19.35
C LYS A 375 42.82 30.08 -17.90
N PRO A 376 43.32 29.28 -16.91
CA PRO A 376 42.72 29.12 -15.58
C PRO A 376 43.60 29.58 -14.40
N GLY A 377 43.00 29.77 -13.22
CA GLY A 377 43.67 29.89 -11.91
C GLY A 377 42.63 29.75 -10.79
N SER A 378 42.66 28.66 -10.02
CA SER A 378 43.38 28.49 -8.74
C SER A 378 42.55 28.95 -7.53
N THR A 379 42.15 27.92 -6.79
CA THR A 379 41.78 27.81 -5.37
C THR A 379 42.21 28.96 -4.46
N GLU A 380 41.30 29.44 -3.60
CA GLU A 380 41.60 29.71 -2.18
C GLU A 380 40.33 29.88 -1.34
N CYS A 381 40.31 29.16 -0.21
CA CYS A 381 39.30 29.21 0.84
C CYS A 381 39.64 30.30 1.86
N LEU A 382 38.69 31.16 2.26
CA LEU A 382 38.74 31.87 3.55
C LEU A 382 37.30 32.17 4.06
N ASN A 383 36.95 31.58 5.21
CA ASN A 383 36.00 32.11 6.22
C ASN A 383 36.85 32.80 7.32
N PRO A 384 36.35 33.49 8.39
CA PRO A 384 34.99 33.48 9.00
C PRO A 384 34.50 34.86 9.59
N GLU A 385 33.48 34.80 10.48
CA GLU A 385 33.07 35.76 11.55
C GLU A 385 32.03 36.87 11.22
N GLU A 386 31.02 37.23 12.03
CA GLU A 386 30.43 36.77 13.30
C GLU A 386 29.14 37.60 13.61
N LYS A 387 28.29 37.14 14.55
CA LYS A 387 27.28 37.87 15.39
C LYS A 387 25.90 38.23 14.80
N ALA A 388 24.76 38.17 15.49
CA ALA A 388 24.40 37.83 16.88
C ALA A 388 22.88 37.47 16.98
N ALA A 389 22.50 36.89 18.12
CA ALA A 389 21.23 36.23 18.47
C ALA A 389 20.02 37.13 18.78
N ILE A 390 18.80 36.53 18.81
CA ILE A 390 17.71 36.68 19.82
C ILE A 390 16.73 35.49 19.68
N SER A 391 16.18 35.04 20.81
CA SER A 391 15.47 33.78 21.08
C SER A 391 13.93 33.88 21.25
N GLU A 392 13.21 32.89 20.68
CA GLU A 392 12.00 32.16 21.14
C GLU A 392 10.63 32.88 21.39
N PRO A 393 9.45 32.19 21.29
CA PRO A 393 9.22 30.77 21.60
C PRO A 393 8.37 29.92 20.62
N ALA A 394 8.41 28.62 20.88
CA ALA A 394 7.71 27.54 20.21
C ALA A 394 6.18 27.72 20.11
N SER A 395 5.64 27.49 18.91
CA SER A 395 4.24 27.07 18.73
C SER A 395 4.15 25.93 17.71
N SER A 396 3.30 24.98 18.06
CA SER A 396 3.04 23.70 17.43
C SER A 396 2.75 23.77 15.92
N SER A 397 3.46 22.96 15.11
CA SER A 397 2.96 22.58 13.78
C SER A 397 3.47 21.19 13.35
N LEU A 398 2.90 20.15 13.94
CA LEU A 398 3.03 18.77 13.45
C LEU A 398 2.28 18.52 12.10
N ALA A 399 1.85 19.59 11.41
CA ALA A 399 1.08 19.54 10.17
C ALA A 399 1.89 19.91 8.91
N ALA A 400 3.17 20.26 9.04
CA ALA A 400 3.93 20.91 7.96
C ALA A 400 4.95 20.02 7.21
N SER A 401 4.95 18.68 7.38
CA SER A 401 6.06 17.86 6.88
C SER A 401 5.89 17.19 5.50
N ASN A 402 4.73 17.30 4.84
CA ASN A 402 4.50 16.64 3.54
C ASN A 402 4.21 17.59 2.36
N GLN A 403 4.11 18.89 2.61
CA GLN A 403 3.93 19.88 1.55
C GLN A 403 5.32 20.34 1.07
N GLU A 404 6.04 19.49 0.32
CA GLU A 404 7.27 19.96 -0.34
C GLU A 404 6.90 21.15 -1.26
N ARG A 405 7.51 22.32 -1.03
CA ARG A 405 7.22 23.59 -1.72
C ARG A 405 6.95 23.39 -3.21
N LEU A 406 5.86 23.94 -3.73
CA LEU A 406 5.48 23.96 -5.15
C LEU A 406 6.53 24.62 -6.09
N ASP A 407 7.62 25.12 -5.52
CA ASP A 407 8.69 25.82 -6.22
C ASP A 407 9.25 24.97 -7.36
N ARG A 408 8.95 25.42 -8.59
CA ARG A 408 9.40 24.92 -9.90
C ARG A 408 8.62 23.75 -10.48
N MET A 409 7.32 23.91 -10.72
CA MET A 409 6.68 23.21 -11.84
C MET A 409 6.19 24.22 -12.87
N PRO A 410 6.72 24.19 -14.11
CA PRO A 410 6.18 25.02 -15.17
C PRO A 410 4.76 24.55 -15.52
N PRO A 411 3.87 25.48 -15.91
CA PRO A 411 2.56 25.11 -16.43
C PRO A 411 2.71 24.34 -17.74
N PHE A 412 1.85 23.36 -17.99
CA PHE A 412 1.80 22.65 -19.26
C PHE A 412 0.63 23.19 -20.07
N GLY A 413 0.89 23.98 -21.11
CA GLY A 413 -0.19 24.69 -21.81
C GLY A 413 -0.98 25.57 -20.83
N SER A 414 -2.27 25.31 -20.68
CA SER A 414 -3.17 26.00 -19.75
C SER A 414 -3.32 25.27 -18.40
N LEU A 415 -2.64 24.13 -18.20
CA LEU A 415 -2.65 23.37 -16.96
C LEU A 415 -1.64 23.94 -15.96
N VAL A 416 -2.16 24.45 -14.84
CA VAL A 416 -1.33 24.99 -13.75
C VAL A 416 -1.25 23.98 -12.61
N PRO A 417 -0.06 23.63 -12.12
CA PRO A 417 0.12 22.74 -10.97
C PRO A 417 -0.44 23.38 -9.70
N VAL A 418 -1.19 22.61 -8.92
CA VAL A 418 -1.87 23.06 -7.69
C VAL A 418 -1.26 22.38 -6.46
N GLU A 419 -1.15 21.05 -6.48
CA GLU A 419 -0.67 20.25 -5.36
C GLU A 419 0.20 19.09 -5.85
N ARG A 420 1.14 18.65 -5.00
CA ARG A 420 1.98 17.48 -5.22
C ARG A 420 2.13 16.66 -3.94
N TYR A 421 2.02 15.34 -4.06
CA TYR A 421 2.13 14.42 -2.92
C TYR A 421 3.01 13.23 -3.27
N ARG A 422 3.98 12.93 -2.41
CA ARG A 422 4.78 11.70 -2.52
C ARG A 422 4.01 10.51 -1.94
N VAL A 423 3.94 9.44 -2.70
CA VAL A 423 3.30 8.19 -2.30
C VAL A 423 4.23 7.01 -2.57
N SER A 424 4.18 6.01 -1.69
CA SER A 424 4.91 4.76 -1.90
C SER A 424 3.98 3.70 -2.47
N LEU A 425 4.37 3.13 -3.61
CA LEU A 425 3.72 1.96 -4.21
C LEU A 425 4.36 0.65 -3.67
N GLY A 426 5.14 0.74 -2.59
CA GLY A 426 5.76 -0.38 -1.90
C GLY A 426 7.21 -0.61 -2.31
N LYS A 427 7.47 -0.94 -3.58
CA LYS A 427 8.85 -1.10 -4.11
C LYS A 427 9.39 0.17 -4.76
N THR A 428 8.49 1.00 -5.28
CA THR A 428 8.81 2.24 -5.98
C THR A 428 8.04 3.38 -5.35
N ASP A 429 8.61 4.57 -5.39
CA ASP A 429 7.90 5.80 -5.07
C ASP A 429 7.27 6.38 -6.34
N ALA A 430 6.19 7.11 -6.14
CA ALA A 430 5.48 7.87 -7.16
C ALA A 430 4.99 9.19 -6.57
N LEU A 431 4.52 10.06 -7.45
CA LEU A 431 4.03 11.39 -7.13
C LEU A 431 2.61 11.51 -7.65
N ILE A 432 1.68 11.92 -6.78
CA ILE A 432 0.36 12.37 -7.20
C ILE A 432 0.46 13.86 -7.49
N TYR A 433 0.12 14.24 -8.71
CA TYR A 433 0.06 15.63 -9.15
C TYR A 433 -1.37 16.05 -9.36
N LYS A 434 -1.69 17.26 -8.90
CA LYS A 434 -2.96 17.92 -9.18
C LYS A 434 -2.72 19.16 -10.03
N TYR A 435 -3.45 19.27 -11.12
CA TYR A 435 -3.45 20.43 -12.01
C TYR A 435 -4.86 21.00 -12.14
N ARG A 436 -4.94 22.29 -12.45
CA ARG A 436 -6.19 22.96 -12.83
C ARG A 436 -6.01 23.63 -14.19
N LYS A 437 -6.99 23.47 -15.08
CA LYS A 437 -6.99 24.18 -16.37
C LYS A 437 -7.45 25.62 -16.16
N LEU A 438 -6.59 26.57 -16.48
CA LEU A 438 -6.95 27.99 -16.53
C LEU A 438 -7.47 28.36 -17.91
N HIS A 439 -8.11 29.52 -17.98
CA HIS A 439 -8.45 30.13 -19.27
C HIS A 439 -7.15 30.47 -20.00
N SER A 440 -7.01 30.06 -21.25
CA SER A 440 -5.87 30.49 -22.06
C SER A 440 -5.96 32.02 -22.24
N PRO A 441 -4.91 32.80 -21.95
CA PRO A 441 -4.94 34.23 -22.20
C PRO A 441 -4.93 34.45 -23.72
N GLY A 442 -6.11 34.62 -24.33
CA GLY A 442 -6.21 34.94 -25.76
C GLY A 442 -7.40 34.39 -26.55
N GLN A 443 -8.52 34.02 -25.92
CA GLN A 443 -9.80 33.83 -26.63
C GLN A 443 -10.79 34.93 -26.31
#